data_AF-F8LFI8-F1
#
_entry.id   AF-F8LFI8-F1
#
_cell.length_a   1.000
_cell.length_b   1.000
_cell.length_c   1.000
_cell.angle_alpha   90.00
_cell.angle_beta   90.00
_cell.angle_gamma   90.00
#
_symmetry.space_group_name_H-M   'P 1'
#
loop_
_entity.id
_entity.type
_entity.pdbx_description
1 polymer ?
#
loop_
_entity_poly.entity_id
_entity_poly.type
_entity_poly.pdbx_seq_one_letter_code
_entity_poly.pdbx_strand_id
1 'polypeptide(L)'
;MKSGYLNCKAYLFDLDHTLLQVNTSLRFGWYLYRKKILPLFKMLYLFSCYGVHLLGGISIASLHSKTMRTFFQGRSIKELNGLVKIFLDSNLLSMQNEKILSILRKVQKEGKYVAILSSSPDFLVKAIADRWNVAHFLATRYRLSSEGVIGGLDLSVQGREKAEYVKKLQYEPQETAGFSDSIHDLPFLQAVGCPVAVNPDRKLRRMSVKCGWIVI
;
A
#
# COMPACT_ATOMS: atom_id res chain seq x y z
N MET A 1 26.73 8.60 -11.66
CA MET A 1 25.32 9.06 -11.75
C MET A 1 24.37 7.97 -11.26
N LYS A 2 24.14 7.81 -9.95
CA LYS A 2 23.08 6.91 -9.39
C LYS A 2 22.63 7.39 -8.00
N SER A 3 22.19 8.64 -7.93
CA SER A 3 21.73 9.30 -6.69
C SER A 3 20.52 10.20 -6.91
N GLY A 4 19.74 9.97 -7.98
CA GLY A 4 18.69 10.89 -8.44
C GLY A 4 17.70 11.28 -7.35
N TYR A 5 17.27 10.32 -6.52
CA TYR A 5 16.31 10.60 -5.45
C TYR A 5 16.90 11.23 -4.18
N LEU A 6 18.22 11.30 -4.00
CA LEU A 6 18.84 11.73 -2.72
C LEU A 6 18.59 13.20 -2.39
N ASN A 7 18.33 14.03 -3.39
CA ASN A 7 18.16 15.47 -3.22
C ASN A 7 16.69 15.91 -3.31
N CYS A 8 15.75 14.96 -3.40
CA CYS A 8 14.33 15.28 -3.44
C CYS A 8 13.87 15.98 -2.15
N LYS A 9 12.79 16.75 -2.26
CA LYS A 9 12.10 17.40 -1.14
C LYS A 9 10.91 16.56 -0.65
N ALA A 10 10.30 15.77 -1.54
CA ALA A 10 9.20 14.88 -1.24
C ALA A 10 9.53 13.42 -1.58
N TYR A 11 9.13 12.51 -0.68
CA TYR A 11 9.35 11.07 -0.79
C TYR A 11 8.04 10.34 -0.58
N LEU A 12 7.58 9.64 -1.61
CA LEU A 12 6.30 8.96 -1.66
C LEU A 12 6.55 7.47 -1.78
N PHE A 13 6.00 6.69 -0.85
CA PHE A 13 6.27 5.26 -0.75
C PHE A 13 4.99 4.46 -0.92
N ASP A 14 4.99 3.47 -1.82
CA ASP A 14 4.05 2.37 -1.70
C ASP A 14 4.32 1.55 -0.42
N LEU A 15 3.29 0.83 0.04
CA LEU A 15 3.35 0.09 1.29
C LEU A 15 3.69 -1.38 1.08
N ASP A 16 2.80 -2.12 0.42
CA ASP A 16 2.88 -3.57 0.32
C ASP A 16 3.98 -3.96 -0.68
N HIS A 17 4.81 -4.95 -0.36
CA HIS A 17 6.00 -5.33 -1.14
C HIS A 17 7.07 -4.23 -1.35
N THR A 18 6.80 -2.99 -0.91
CA THR A 18 7.72 -1.85 -0.94
C THR A 18 8.30 -1.54 0.46
N LEU A 19 7.53 -0.87 1.34
CA LEU A 19 7.92 -0.62 2.74
C LEU A 19 7.78 -1.87 3.62
N LEU A 20 6.88 -2.76 3.25
CA LEU A 20 6.72 -4.09 3.82
C LEU A 20 7.11 -5.14 2.79
N GLN A 21 7.57 -6.31 3.22
CA GLN A 21 7.94 -7.41 2.33
C GLN A 21 6.73 -8.24 1.87
N VAL A 22 5.54 -7.94 2.40
CA VAL A 22 4.33 -8.74 2.26
C VAL A 22 3.14 -7.87 1.84
N ASN A 23 2.07 -8.52 1.41
CA ASN A 23 0.75 -7.91 1.31
C ASN A 23 0.08 -7.87 2.70
N THR A 24 -0.04 -6.68 3.27
CA THR A 24 -0.57 -6.44 4.61
C THR A 24 -2.03 -6.83 4.74
N SER A 25 -2.85 -6.51 3.74
CA SER A 25 -4.27 -6.83 3.72
C SER A 25 -4.51 -8.33 3.76
N LEU A 26 -3.73 -9.11 3.00
CA LEU A 26 -3.79 -10.58 3.02
C LEU A 26 -3.33 -11.14 4.36
N ARG A 27 -2.24 -10.61 4.93
CA ARG A 27 -1.74 -11.03 6.25
C ARG A 27 -2.74 -10.72 7.37
N PHE A 28 -3.42 -9.58 7.30
CA PHE A 28 -4.48 -9.24 8.24
C PHE A 28 -5.69 -10.17 8.08
N GLY A 29 -6.11 -10.48 6.84
CA GLY A 29 -7.15 -11.49 6.58
C GLY A 29 -6.81 -12.87 7.16
N TRP A 30 -5.55 -13.31 7.03
CA TRP A 30 -5.05 -14.53 7.65
C TRP A 30 -5.09 -14.49 9.18
N TYR A 31 -4.72 -13.35 9.77
CA TYR A 31 -4.83 -13.13 11.21
C TYR A 31 -6.28 -13.25 11.70
N LEU A 32 -7.25 -12.64 11.01
CA LEU A 32 -8.67 -12.71 11.37
C LEU A 32 -9.20 -14.15 11.35
N TYR A 33 -8.76 -14.96 10.38
CA TYR A 33 -9.09 -16.38 10.34
C TYR A 33 -8.49 -17.17 11.50
N ARG A 34 -7.19 -16.97 11.81
CA ARG A 34 -6.55 -17.64 12.95
C ARG A 34 -7.21 -17.30 14.29
N LYS A 35 -7.81 -16.11 14.39
CA LYS A 35 -8.60 -15.68 15.56
C LYS A 35 -10.06 -16.15 15.54
N LYS A 36 -10.46 -16.97 14.55
CA LYS A 36 -11.85 -17.43 14.33
C LYS A 36 -12.87 -16.30 14.12
N ILE A 37 -12.38 -15.10 13.77
CA ILE A 37 -13.21 -13.92 13.46
C ILE A 37 -13.72 -14.00 12.01
N LEU A 38 -12.94 -14.63 11.12
CA LEU A 38 -13.37 -14.98 9.78
C LEU A 38 -13.68 -16.49 9.68
N PRO A 39 -14.88 -16.87 9.19
CA PRO A 39 -15.19 -18.28 8.94
C PRO A 39 -14.39 -18.86 7.77
N LEU A 40 -14.12 -20.16 7.82
CA LEU A 40 -13.31 -20.89 6.83
C LEU A 40 -13.84 -20.74 5.39
N PHE A 41 -15.16 -20.74 5.18
CA PHE A 41 -15.73 -20.63 3.83
C PHE A 41 -15.37 -19.30 3.15
N LYS A 42 -15.30 -18.19 3.90
CA LYS A 42 -14.86 -16.89 3.37
C LYS A 42 -13.39 -16.94 2.97
N MET A 43 -12.57 -17.65 3.72
CA MET A 43 -11.16 -17.87 3.38
C MET A 43 -11.02 -18.74 2.12
N LEU A 44 -11.77 -19.84 2.02
CA LEU A 44 -11.78 -20.69 0.83
C LEU A 44 -12.24 -19.95 -0.42
N TYR A 45 -13.26 -19.10 -0.31
CA TYR A 45 -13.71 -18.23 -1.41
C TYR A 45 -12.60 -17.28 -1.90
N LEU A 46 -11.72 -16.82 -1.01
CA LEU A 46 -10.63 -15.94 -1.38
C LEU A 46 -9.45 -16.69 -1.98
N PHE A 47 -9.15 -17.88 -1.48
CA PHE A 47 -8.21 -18.77 -2.13
C PHE A 47 -8.68 -19.14 -3.54
N SER A 48 -9.98 -19.39 -3.74
CA SER A 48 -10.51 -19.65 -5.08
C SER A 48 -10.43 -18.42 -5.97
N CYS A 49 -10.77 -17.22 -5.47
CA CYS A 49 -10.57 -15.97 -6.21
C CYS A 49 -9.09 -15.74 -6.57
N TYR A 50 -8.17 -16.00 -5.64
CA TYR A 50 -6.72 -15.90 -5.89
C TYR A 50 -6.26 -16.92 -6.94
N GLY A 51 -6.76 -18.16 -6.89
CA GLY A 51 -6.52 -19.17 -7.91
C GLY A 51 -7.00 -18.71 -9.29
N VAL A 52 -8.22 -18.16 -9.38
CA VAL A 52 -8.75 -17.58 -10.62
C VAL A 52 -7.89 -16.40 -11.10
N HIS A 53 -7.36 -15.58 -10.19
CA HIS A 53 -6.42 -14.52 -10.55
C HIS A 53 -5.12 -15.07 -11.17
N LEU A 54 -4.55 -16.12 -10.59
CA LEU A 54 -3.35 -16.79 -11.13
C LEU A 54 -3.60 -17.37 -12.52
N LEU A 55 -4.82 -17.82 -12.80
CA LEU A 55 -5.25 -18.29 -14.12
C LEU A 55 -5.62 -17.14 -15.09
N GLY A 56 -5.45 -15.88 -14.68
CA GLY A 56 -5.77 -14.70 -15.49
C GLY A 56 -7.25 -14.36 -15.59
N GLY A 57 -8.12 -15.06 -14.84
CA GLY A 57 -9.58 -14.89 -14.91
C GLY A 57 -10.14 -13.67 -14.16
N ILE A 58 -9.40 -13.12 -13.20
CA ILE A 58 -9.74 -11.83 -12.55
C ILE A 58 -8.49 -10.98 -12.38
N SER A 59 -8.65 -9.64 -12.42
CA SER A 59 -7.54 -8.71 -12.16
C SER A 59 -7.17 -8.70 -10.67
N ILE A 60 -5.94 -8.32 -10.34
CA ILE A 60 -5.50 -8.15 -8.95
C ILE A 60 -6.38 -7.12 -8.22
N ALA A 61 -6.82 -6.07 -8.93
CA ALA A 61 -7.74 -5.07 -8.40
C ALA A 61 -9.10 -5.68 -8.06
N SER A 62 -9.65 -6.54 -8.92
CA SER A 62 -10.91 -7.25 -8.66
C SER A 62 -10.79 -8.22 -7.49
N LEU A 63 -9.67 -8.94 -7.39
CA LEU A 63 -9.36 -9.78 -6.24
C LEU A 63 -9.28 -8.95 -4.95
N HIS A 64 -8.59 -7.81 -4.99
CA HIS A 64 -8.49 -6.91 -3.85
C HIS A 64 -9.90 -6.44 -3.44
N SER A 65 -10.71 -5.91 -4.35
CA SER A 65 -12.09 -5.48 -4.04
C SER A 65 -12.97 -6.61 -3.50
N LYS A 66 -12.88 -7.84 -4.04
CA LYS A 66 -13.61 -9.01 -3.52
C LYS A 66 -13.15 -9.42 -2.13
N THR A 67 -11.85 -9.36 -1.88
CA THR A 67 -11.23 -9.60 -0.56
C THR A 67 -11.78 -8.60 0.46
N MET A 68 -11.71 -7.30 0.13
CA MET A 68 -12.21 -6.23 0.98
C MET A 68 -13.71 -6.40 1.29
N ARG A 69 -14.53 -6.66 0.26
CA ARG A 69 -15.98 -6.86 0.42
C ARG A 69 -16.29 -8.05 1.35
N THR A 70 -15.54 -9.14 1.21
CA THR A 70 -15.78 -10.37 1.97
C THR A 70 -15.40 -10.22 3.44
N PHE A 71 -14.31 -9.48 3.72
CA PHE A 71 -13.76 -9.30 5.06
C PHE A 71 -14.38 -8.18 5.87
N PHE A 72 -14.64 -7.03 5.24
CA PHE A 72 -14.89 -5.77 5.93
C PHE A 72 -16.33 -5.28 5.84
N GLN A 73 -17.08 -5.66 4.79
CA GLN A 73 -18.48 -5.24 4.67
C GLN A 73 -19.31 -5.73 5.87
N GLY A 74 -20.07 -4.82 6.48
CA GLY A 74 -20.91 -5.09 7.64
C GLY A 74 -20.17 -5.10 8.98
N ARG A 75 -18.87 -4.80 9.02
CA ARG A 75 -18.12 -4.68 10.29
C ARG A 75 -18.03 -3.24 10.77
N SER A 76 -17.93 -3.09 12.09
CA SER A 76 -17.64 -1.80 12.72
C SER A 76 -16.17 -1.42 12.49
N ILE A 77 -15.93 -0.19 12.06
CA ILE A 77 -14.58 0.36 11.92
C ILE A 77 -13.83 0.39 13.26
N LYS A 78 -14.56 0.54 14.38
CA LYS A 78 -13.99 0.53 15.74
C LYS A 78 -13.41 -0.85 16.09
N GLU A 79 -14.16 -1.91 15.78
CA GLU A 79 -13.71 -3.30 15.95
C GLU A 79 -12.46 -3.57 15.11
N LEU A 80 -12.48 -3.19 13.83
CA LEU A 80 -11.36 -3.39 12.91
C LEU A 80 -10.10 -2.67 13.37
N ASN A 81 -10.20 -1.43 13.84
CA ASN A 81 -9.07 -0.69 14.40
C ASN A 81 -8.45 -1.40 15.62
N GLY A 82 -9.29 -1.94 16.52
CA GLY A 82 -8.82 -2.72 17.66
C GLY A 82 -8.06 -3.98 17.22
N LEU A 83 -8.58 -4.70 16.24
CA LEU A 83 -7.94 -5.90 15.69
C LEU A 83 -6.64 -5.58 14.95
N VAL A 84 -6.60 -4.48 14.20
CA VAL A 84 -5.40 -4.01 13.51
C VAL A 84 -4.30 -3.66 14.51
N LYS A 85 -4.63 -3.01 15.62
CA LYS A 85 -3.62 -2.69 16.65
C LYS A 85 -2.92 -3.96 17.16
N ILE A 86 -3.69 -4.96 17.55
CA ILE A 86 -3.16 -6.24 18.05
C ILE A 86 -2.36 -6.97 16.96
N PHE A 87 -2.89 -6.98 15.73
CA PHE A 87 -2.19 -7.59 14.59
C PHE A 87 -0.82 -6.94 14.37
N LEU A 88 -0.75 -5.62 14.33
CA LEU A 88 0.50 -4.89 14.08
C LEU A 88 1.49 -5.02 15.25
N ASP A 89 1.02 -5.10 16.50
CA ASP A 89 1.89 -5.32 17.66
C ASP A 89 2.71 -6.61 17.54
N SER A 90 2.11 -7.68 17.05
CA SER A 90 2.80 -8.96 16.94
C SER A 90 3.51 -9.19 15.61
N ASN A 91 3.12 -8.49 14.53
CA ASN A 91 3.57 -8.85 13.18
C ASN A 91 4.39 -7.77 12.48
N LEU A 92 4.21 -6.48 12.82
CA LEU A 92 4.74 -5.39 12.00
C LEU A 92 6.26 -5.46 11.82
N LEU A 93 7.03 -5.71 12.88
CA LEU A 93 8.50 -5.81 12.80
C LEU A 93 8.95 -6.89 11.80
N SER A 94 8.32 -8.07 11.84
CA SER A 94 8.66 -9.19 10.93
C SER A 94 8.29 -8.93 9.46
N MET A 95 7.42 -7.95 9.20
CA MET A 95 6.96 -7.62 7.85
C MET A 95 7.79 -6.49 7.20
N GLN A 96 8.66 -5.80 7.95
CA GLN A 96 9.35 -4.60 7.48
C GLN A 96 10.39 -4.90 6.38
N ASN A 97 10.41 -4.04 5.37
CA ASN A 97 11.55 -3.94 4.47
C ASN A 97 12.54 -2.92 5.06
N GLU A 98 13.43 -3.40 5.94
CA GLU A 98 14.39 -2.53 6.67
C GLU A 98 15.22 -1.64 5.75
N LYS A 99 15.58 -2.12 4.55
CA LYS A 99 16.33 -1.34 3.55
C LYS A 99 15.58 -0.07 3.16
N ILE A 100 14.31 -0.20 2.78
CA ILE A 100 13.48 0.95 2.34
C ILE A 100 13.03 1.78 3.53
N LEU A 101 12.70 1.12 4.65
CA LEU A 101 12.32 1.82 5.88
C LEU A 101 13.46 2.68 6.44
N SER A 102 14.72 2.26 6.26
CA SER A 102 15.88 3.07 6.61
C SER A 102 15.96 4.37 5.79
N ILE A 103 15.58 4.32 4.50
CA ILE A 103 15.51 5.51 3.64
C ILE A 103 14.40 6.44 4.14
N LEU A 104 13.21 5.90 4.41
CA LEU A 104 12.09 6.66 4.98
C LEU A 104 12.51 7.37 6.28
N ARG A 105 13.09 6.64 7.23
CA ARG A 105 13.55 7.21 8.51
C ARG A 105 14.63 8.29 8.32
N LYS A 106 15.53 8.11 7.36
CA LYS A 106 16.56 9.09 7.03
C LYS A 106 15.94 10.39 6.54
N VAL A 107 15.05 10.32 5.54
CA VAL A 107 14.45 11.53 4.95
C VAL A 107 13.49 12.24 5.92
N GLN A 108 12.84 11.49 6.82
CA GLN A 108 12.09 12.09 7.94
C GLN A 108 13.01 12.93 8.86
N LYS A 109 14.19 12.41 9.23
CA LYS A 109 15.15 13.14 10.07
C LYS A 109 15.69 14.39 9.39
N GLU A 110 15.76 14.39 8.06
CA GLU A 110 16.15 15.54 7.24
C GLU A 110 15.01 16.56 7.05
N GLY A 111 13.84 16.35 7.67
CA GLY A 111 12.69 17.26 7.56
C GLY A 111 12.02 17.25 6.19
N LYS A 112 12.20 16.18 5.40
CA LYS A 112 11.59 16.04 4.08
C LYS A 112 10.12 15.68 4.18
N TYR A 113 9.37 16.02 3.13
CA TYR A 113 7.98 15.58 3.02
C TYR A 113 7.93 14.07 2.77
N VAL A 114 7.15 13.34 3.57
CA VAL A 114 7.01 11.88 3.46
C VAL A 114 5.54 11.51 3.44
N ALA A 115 5.15 10.69 2.46
CA ALA A 115 3.81 10.12 2.41
C ALA A 115 3.82 8.62 2.05
N ILE A 116 2.85 7.87 2.59
CA ILE A 116 2.57 6.48 2.20
C ILE A 116 1.36 6.47 1.26
N LEU A 117 1.51 5.93 0.06
CA LEU A 117 0.44 5.81 -0.93
C LEU A 117 0.14 4.34 -1.18
N SER A 118 -0.99 3.82 -0.71
CA SER A 118 -1.27 2.38 -0.75
C SER A 118 -2.68 2.07 -1.26
N SER A 119 -2.83 0.92 -1.93
CA SER A 119 -4.15 0.38 -2.27
C SER A 119 -4.83 -0.33 -1.09
N SER A 120 -4.10 -0.60 -0.01
CA SER A 120 -4.63 -1.22 1.20
C SER A 120 -5.62 -0.30 1.95
N PRO A 121 -6.49 -0.85 2.82
CA PRO A 121 -7.44 -0.09 3.63
C PRO A 121 -6.82 1.04 4.45
N ASP A 122 -7.52 2.16 4.51
CA ASP A 122 -7.15 3.33 5.31
C ASP A 122 -6.92 3.03 6.79
N PHE A 123 -7.76 2.22 7.43
CA PHE A 123 -7.58 1.85 8.85
C PHE A 123 -6.29 1.03 9.10
N LEU A 124 -5.83 0.25 8.12
CA LEU A 124 -4.55 -0.46 8.18
C LEU A 124 -3.38 0.48 7.93
N VAL A 125 -3.45 1.24 6.82
CA VAL A 125 -2.39 2.15 6.38
C VAL A 125 -2.16 3.24 7.42
N LYS A 126 -3.22 3.83 7.96
CA LYS A 126 -3.15 4.83 9.03
C LYS A 126 -2.46 4.28 10.26
N ALA A 127 -2.85 3.09 10.73
CA ALA A 127 -2.25 2.48 11.92
C ALA A 127 -0.75 2.18 11.75
N ILE A 128 -0.30 1.89 10.52
CA ILE A 128 1.11 1.71 10.18
C ILE A 128 1.81 3.08 10.11
N ALA A 129 1.21 4.06 9.44
CA ALA A 129 1.73 5.42 9.32
C ALA A 129 1.93 6.06 10.70
N ASP A 130 0.96 5.92 11.60
CA ASP A 130 1.04 6.38 12.99
C ASP A 130 2.25 5.77 13.72
N ARG A 131 2.50 4.46 13.56
CA ARG A 131 3.67 3.78 14.18
C ARG A 131 5.02 4.21 13.61
N TRP A 132 5.04 4.68 12.37
CA TRP A 132 6.25 5.18 11.72
C TRP A 132 6.34 6.72 11.74
N ASN A 133 5.44 7.40 12.46
CA ASN A 133 5.35 8.85 12.54
C ASN A 133 5.29 9.52 11.16
N VAL A 134 4.57 8.91 10.21
CA VAL A 134 4.34 9.47 8.88
C VAL A 134 3.02 10.23 8.89
N ALA A 135 3.08 11.55 8.74
CA ALA A 135 1.92 12.43 8.84
C ALA A 135 0.95 12.32 7.64
N HIS A 136 1.47 11.96 6.47
CA HIS A 136 0.70 11.96 5.23
C HIS A 136 0.52 10.54 4.68
N PHE A 137 -0.71 10.20 4.30
CA PHE A 137 -0.96 8.96 3.57
C PHE A 137 -2.16 9.10 2.64
N LEU A 138 -2.19 8.26 1.62
CA LEU A 138 -3.33 8.02 0.74
C LEU A 138 -3.62 6.52 0.75
N ALA A 139 -4.86 6.15 1.06
CA ALA A 139 -5.27 4.76 1.20
C ALA A 139 -6.70 4.54 0.71
N THR A 140 -7.04 3.30 0.38
CA THR A 140 -8.41 2.93 -0.03
C THR A 140 -9.38 3.15 1.14
N ARG A 141 -10.44 3.93 0.90
CA ARG A 141 -11.43 4.31 1.93
C ARG A 141 -12.78 3.65 1.69
N TYR A 142 -13.50 3.45 2.79
CA TYR A 142 -14.81 2.84 2.80
C TYR A 142 -15.88 3.84 3.23
N ARG A 143 -17.07 3.70 2.64
CA ARG A 143 -18.26 4.41 3.10
C ARG A 143 -18.71 3.80 4.42
N LEU A 144 -18.86 4.65 5.43
CA LEU A 144 -19.35 4.28 6.76
C LEU A 144 -20.81 4.71 6.91
N SER A 145 -21.61 3.90 7.62
CA SER A 145 -22.91 4.33 8.15
C SER A 145 -22.72 5.34 9.29
N SER A 146 -23.81 5.95 9.77
CA SER A 146 -23.83 6.80 10.97
C SER A 146 -23.27 6.09 12.22
N GLU A 147 -23.38 4.77 12.26
CA GLU A 147 -22.91 3.91 13.36
C GLU A 147 -21.46 3.42 13.16
N GLY A 148 -20.78 3.86 12.10
CA GLY A 148 -19.41 3.45 11.80
C GLY A 148 -19.30 2.04 11.22
N VAL A 149 -20.36 1.53 10.59
CA VAL A 149 -20.36 0.23 9.91
C VAL A 149 -19.96 0.41 8.44
N ILE A 150 -19.05 -0.42 7.95
CA ILE A 150 -18.60 -0.39 6.56
C ILE A 150 -19.72 -0.87 5.63
N GLY A 151 -20.25 0.05 4.83
CA GLY A 151 -21.34 -0.20 3.87
C GLY A 151 -20.87 -0.44 2.43
N GLY A 152 -19.71 0.10 2.04
CA GLY A 152 -19.20 -0.01 0.67
C GLY A 152 -17.87 0.72 0.45
N LEU A 153 -17.44 0.78 -0.80
CA LEU A 153 -16.22 1.48 -1.21
C LEU A 153 -16.52 2.97 -1.43
N ASP A 154 -15.69 3.86 -0.88
CA ASP A 154 -15.76 5.32 -1.10
C ASP A 154 -14.69 5.76 -2.10
N LEU A 155 -13.43 5.37 -1.86
CA LEU A 155 -12.29 5.69 -2.70
C LEU A 155 -11.43 4.45 -2.90
N SER A 156 -11.22 4.05 -4.16
CA SER A 156 -10.22 3.02 -4.51
C SER A 156 -8.90 3.70 -4.83
N VAL A 157 -7.83 3.44 -4.07
CA VAL A 157 -6.51 3.99 -4.39
C VAL A 157 -5.75 2.99 -5.27
N GLN A 158 -5.43 3.40 -6.48
CA GLN A 158 -4.58 2.67 -7.44
C GLN A 158 -3.56 3.64 -8.05
N GLY A 159 -2.77 3.19 -9.03
CA GLY A 159 -1.72 4.00 -9.63
C GLY A 159 -2.19 5.37 -10.14
N ARG A 160 -3.44 5.50 -10.60
CA ARG A 160 -4.00 6.78 -11.06
C ARG A 160 -4.24 7.75 -9.91
N GLU A 161 -4.88 7.30 -8.84
CA GLU A 161 -5.15 8.12 -7.65
C GLU A 161 -3.85 8.51 -6.94
N LYS A 162 -2.86 7.60 -6.93
CA LYS A 162 -1.51 7.90 -6.47
C LYS A 162 -0.83 8.97 -7.35
N ALA A 163 -0.99 8.92 -8.68
CA ALA A 163 -0.48 9.95 -9.58
C ALA A 163 -1.19 11.31 -9.38
N GLU A 164 -2.49 11.31 -9.14
CA GLU A 164 -3.25 12.53 -8.80
C GLU A 164 -2.79 13.14 -7.48
N TYR A 165 -2.40 12.32 -6.50
CA TYR A 165 -1.78 12.80 -5.26
C TYR A 165 -0.50 13.57 -5.54
N VAL A 166 0.39 13.03 -6.38
CA VAL A 166 1.63 13.70 -6.80
C VAL A 166 1.32 15.07 -7.40
N LYS A 167 0.35 15.14 -8.31
CA LYS A 167 -0.04 16.40 -8.99
C LYS A 167 -0.60 17.46 -8.05
N LYS A 168 -1.11 17.08 -6.88
CA LYS A 168 -1.64 18.01 -5.87
C LYS A 168 -0.58 18.49 -4.89
N LEU A 169 0.63 17.93 -4.92
CA LEU A 169 1.75 18.41 -4.12
C LEU A 169 2.24 19.76 -4.65
N GLN A 170 2.77 20.59 -3.75
CA GLN A 170 3.41 21.86 -4.08
C GLN A 170 4.87 21.70 -4.55
N TYR A 171 5.27 20.48 -4.89
CA TYR A 171 6.64 20.15 -5.30
C TYR A 171 6.68 19.86 -6.79
N GLU A 172 7.74 20.32 -7.45
CA GLU A 172 8.00 19.95 -8.83
C GLU A 172 8.26 18.45 -8.96
N PRO A 173 7.95 17.81 -10.11
CA PRO A 173 8.22 16.40 -10.31
C PRO A 173 9.68 16.02 -10.01
N GLN A 174 10.65 16.83 -10.44
CA GLN A 174 12.09 16.60 -10.24
C GLN A 174 12.50 16.62 -8.76
N GLU A 175 11.69 17.22 -7.89
CA GLU A 175 11.91 17.28 -6.45
C GLU A 175 11.15 16.17 -5.70
N THR A 176 10.49 15.27 -6.42
CA THR A 176 9.64 14.22 -5.86
C THR A 176 10.20 12.84 -6.22
N ALA A 177 10.45 12.03 -5.20
CA ALA A 177 10.82 10.63 -5.31
C ALA A 177 9.62 9.71 -5.08
N GLY A 178 9.50 8.67 -5.89
CA GLY A 178 8.42 7.67 -5.78
C GLY A 178 8.97 6.26 -5.73
N PHE A 179 8.55 5.47 -4.74
CA PHE A 179 9.01 4.10 -4.51
C PHE A 179 7.84 3.12 -4.66
N SER A 180 7.98 2.12 -5.53
CA SER A 180 6.98 1.04 -5.68
C SER A 180 7.58 -0.23 -6.29
N ASP A 181 6.98 -1.38 -6.03
CA ASP A 181 7.32 -2.69 -6.60
C ASP A 181 6.49 -3.07 -7.84
N SER A 182 5.36 -2.39 -8.06
CA SER A 182 4.30 -2.89 -8.92
C SER A 182 4.15 -2.12 -10.22
N ILE A 183 3.94 -2.82 -11.34
CA ILE A 183 3.54 -2.21 -12.61
C ILE A 183 2.19 -1.48 -12.52
N HIS A 184 1.35 -1.84 -11.54
CA HIS A 184 0.08 -1.16 -11.29
C HIS A 184 0.26 0.29 -10.84
N ASP A 185 1.43 0.61 -10.30
CA ASP A 185 1.84 1.96 -9.90
C ASP A 185 2.59 2.70 -11.01
N LEU A 186 2.60 2.19 -12.25
CA LEU A 186 3.24 2.87 -13.37
C LEU A 186 2.79 4.33 -13.54
N PRO A 187 1.49 4.68 -13.46
CA PRO A 187 1.08 6.08 -13.55
C PRO A 187 1.65 6.94 -12.42
N PHE A 188 1.80 6.38 -11.22
CA PHE A 188 2.42 7.06 -10.08
C PHE A 188 3.92 7.27 -10.30
N LEU A 189 4.65 6.23 -10.72
CA LEU A 189 6.08 6.33 -11.01
C LEU A 189 6.38 7.26 -12.20
N GLN A 190 5.47 7.38 -13.16
CA GLN A 190 5.59 8.35 -14.26
C GLN A 190 5.27 9.79 -13.86
N ALA A 191 4.55 10.01 -12.76
CA ALA A 191 4.19 11.35 -12.28
C ALA A 191 5.31 12.02 -11.48
N VAL A 192 6.26 11.24 -10.96
CA VAL A 192 7.42 11.74 -10.20
C VAL A 192 8.64 11.88 -11.10
N GLY A 193 9.57 12.77 -10.75
CA GLY A 193 10.83 12.96 -11.47
C GLY A 193 11.96 12.04 -11.01
N CYS A 194 11.82 11.41 -9.84
CA CYS A 194 12.79 10.43 -9.31
C CYS A 194 12.13 9.08 -8.98
N PRO A 195 11.70 8.30 -9.98
CA PRO A 195 11.11 6.99 -9.77
C PRO A 195 12.16 5.95 -9.33
N VAL A 196 11.77 5.13 -8.35
CA VAL A 196 12.56 4.06 -7.77
C VAL A 196 11.71 2.79 -7.73
N ALA A 197 12.16 1.77 -8.45
CA ALA A 197 11.54 0.46 -8.48
C ALA A 197 12.12 -0.43 -7.37
N VAL A 198 11.31 -0.84 -6.41
CA VAL A 198 11.74 -1.62 -5.23
C VAL A 198 11.31 -3.06 -5.43
N ASN A 199 12.24 -4.02 -5.48
CA ASN A 199 11.91 -5.44 -5.73
C ASN A 199 10.90 -5.64 -6.90
N PRO A 200 11.09 -4.98 -8.06
CA PRO A 200 10.01 -4.83 -9.01
C PRO A 200 9.54 -6.15 -9.61
N ASP A 201 8.23 -6.22 -9.86
CA ASP A 201 7.65 -7.29 -10.67
C ASP A 201 8.29 -7.33 -12.08
N ARG A 202 8.07 -8.44 -12.80
CA ARG A 202 8.71 -8.66 -14.12
C ARG A 202 8.41 -7.55 -15.12
N LYS A 203 7.21 -6.98 -15.11
CA LYS A 203 6.80 -5.92 -16.04
C LYS A 203 7.41 -4.58 -15.62
N LEU A 204 7.37 -4.24 -14.34
CA LEU A 204 8.00 -3.02 -13.82
C LEU A 204 9.51 -3.06 -14.05
N ARG A 205 10.19 -4.18 -13.78
CA ARG A 205 11.62 -4.34 -14.03
C ARG A 205 12.01 -4.04 -15.47
N ARG A 206 11.24 -4.55 -16.44
CA ARG A 206 11.46 -4.25 -17.87
C ARG A 206 11.29 -2.78 -18.17
N MET A 207 10.27 -2.14 -17.60
CA MET A 207 10.05 -0.71 -17.73
C MET A 207 11.21 0.10 -17.12
N SER A 208 11.65 -0.25 -15.91
CA SER A 208 12.75 0.41 -15.22
C SER A 208 14.04 0.38 -16.04
N VAL A 209 14.36 -0.77 -16.65
CA VAL A 209 15.54 -0.88 -17.54
C VAL A 209 15.35 0.01 -18.78
N LYS A 210 14.18 -0.02 -19.41
CA LYS A 210 13.89 0.79 -20.61
C LYS A 210 13.98 2.30 -20.32
N CYS A 211 13.52 2.74 -19.16
CA CYS A 211 13.46 4.14 -18.78
C CYS A 211 14.65 4.61 -17.93
N GLY A 212 15.64 3.74 -17.66
CA GLY A 212 16.80 4.06 -16.84
C GLY A 212 16.49 4.34 -15.37
N TRP A 213 15.37 3.83 -14.84
CA TRP A 213 14.97 4.03 -13.45
C TRP A 213 15.86 3.24 -12.48
N ILE A 214 15.98 3.76 -11.25
CA ILE A 214 16.72 3.09 -10.18
C ILE A 214 15.95 1.83 -9.78
N VAL A 215 16.66 0.72 -9.59
CA VAL A 215 16.11 -0.55 -9.09
C VAL A 215 16.83 -0.91 -7.78
N ILE A 216 16.07 -1.18 -6.71
CA ILE A 216 16.56 -1.48 -5.36
C ILE A 216 16.16 -2.87 -4.89
#